data_AF-A0A7Y3XER9-F1
#
_entry.id   AF-A0A7Y3XER9-F1
#
_cell.length_a   1.000
_cell.length_b   1.000
_cell.length_c   1.000
_cell.angle_alpha   90.00
_cell.angle_beta   90.00
_cell.angle_gamma   90.00
#
_symmetry.space_group_name_H-M   'P 1'
#
loop_
_entity.id
_entity.type
_entity.pdbx_description
1 polymer ?
#
loop_
_entity_poly.entity_id
_entity_poly.type
_entity_poly.pdbx_seq_one_letter_code
_entity_poly.pdbx_strand_id
1 'polypeptide(L)'
;MDVANVSAEVSSLVTSIDPALRPGSFVEVGDLLIQLDATDYAHDLTMARQAVARAVAQLESLDIERSRLNEQLELVEREANLAQQEYARAIESYEAGAGNQVEVDRRRADLTRAERATSQLRERVEQLDPTAARLAADLESERARESLAQRNVDRCSVLAPLRGQIETIVVDEGDRVGPGSPLVQIVSLDRIEVPLQFPLSARQELAVGDEVELQAEGAVAPCWTARLRRSHRLGGPRAARWWPMRN
;
A
#
# COMPACT_ATOMS: atom_id res chain seq x y z
N MET A 1 27.13 -15.23 -10.16
CA MET A 1 26.31 -15.86 -9.11
C MET A 1 25.58 -14.73 -8.43
N ASP A 2 24.27 -14.71 -8.55
CA ASP A 2 23.46 -13.72 -7.83
C ASP A 2 23.21 -14.25 -6.41
N VAL A 3 23.56 -13.44 -5.41
CA VAL A 3 23.38 -13.77 -3.99
C VAL A 3 22.24 -12.92 -3.45
N ALA A 4 21.23 -13.56 -2.88
CA ALA A 4 20.16 -12.90 -2.15
C ALA A 4 20.31 -13.17 -0.65
N ASN A 5 20.41 -12.08 0.12
CA ASN A 5 20.35 -12.12 1.57
C ASN A 5 18.92 -11.85 2.00
N VAL A 6 18.27 -12.86 2.58
CA VAL A 6 16.94 -12.74 3.15
C VAL A 6 17.08 -12.30 4.61
N SER A 7 16.46 -11.18 4.95
CA SER A 7 16.48 -10.59 6.29
C SER A 7 15.08 -10.41 6.84
N ALA A 8 14.93 -10.43 8.15
CA ALA A 8 13.66 -10.09 8.79
C ALA A 8 13.30 -8.62 8.53
N GLU A 9 12.03 -8.35 8.24
CA GLU A 9 11.48 -6.99 8.12
C GLU A 9 10.76 -6.52 9.40
N VAL A 10 10.38 -7.46 10.26
CA VAL A 10 9.64 -7.22 11.51
C VAL A 10 10.39 -7.78 12.71
N SER A 11 10.11 -7.23 13.89
CA SER A 11 10.66 -7.75 15.13
C SER A 11 9.72 -8.82 15.68
N SER A 12 10.17 -10.08 15.72
CA SER A 12 9.36 -11.18 16.24
C SER A 12 10.23 -12.38 16.63
N LEU A 13 9.59 -13.40 17.18
CA LEU A 13 10.18 -14.70 17.49
C LEU A 13 10.03 -15.65 16.30
N VAL A 14 11.06 -16.46 16.03
CA VAL A 14 10.98 -17.54 15.05
C VAL A 14 10.16 -18.68 15.65
N THR A 15 9.00 -18.98 15.06
CA THR A 15 8.10 -20.05 15.53
C THR A 15 8.46 -21.39 14.91
N SER A 16 8.74 -21.41 13.62
CA SER A 16 9.14 -22.63 12.91
C SER A 16 10.03 -22.31 11.72
N ILE A 17 10.95 -23.23 11.44
CA ILE A 17 11.77 -23.22 10.22
C ILE A 17 11.32 -24.42 9.38
N ASP A 18 11.24 -24.27 8.06
CA ASP A 18 10.87 -25.39 7.20
C ASP A 18 11.84 -26.58 7.43
N PRO A 19 11.35 -27.80 7.73
CA PRO A 19 12.21 -28.97 7.98
C PRO A 19 13.10 -29.36 6.78
N ALA A 20 12.71 -28.99 5.56
CA ALA A 20 13.47 -29.18 4.34
C ALA A 20 14.59 -28.13 4.17
N LEU A 21 14.54 -27.04 4.94
CA LEU A 21 15.53 -25.97 4.94
C LEU A 21 16.84 -26.46 5.56
N ARG A 22 17.78 -26.83 4.71
CA ARG A 22 19.16 -27.17 5.12
C ARG A 22 20.16 -26.49 4.20
N PRO A 23 21.37 -26.14 4.66
CA PRO A 23 22.44 -25.74 3.76
C PRO A 23 22.61 -26.78 2.63
N GLY A 24 22.56 -26.33 1.39
CA GLY A 24 22.56 -27.15 0.18
C GLY A 24 21.19 -27.55 -0.37
N SER A 25 20.09 -27.26 0.32
CA SER A 25 18.73 -27.47 -0.20
C SER A 25 18.38 -26.45 -1.29
N PHE A 26 17.49 -26.84 -2.21
CA PHE A 26 17.03 -26.00 -3.31
C PHE A 26 15.63 -25.45 -2.97
N VAL A 27 15.40 -24.18 -3.29
CA VAL A 27 14.13 -23.47 -3.09
C VAL A 27 13.71 -22.76 -4.37
N GLU A 28 12.41 -22.65 -4.57
CA GLU A 28 11.77 -21.88 -5.64
C GLU A 28 11.28 -20.52 -5.13
N VAL A 29 10.91 -19.64 -6.07
CA VAL A 29 10.36 -18.32 -5.72
C VAL A 29 9.04 -18.48 -4.99
N GLY A 30 8.93 -17.87 -3.80
CA GLY A 30 7.71 -17.88 -2.99
C GLY A 30 7.62 -19.03 -1.98
N ASP A 31 8.61 -19.92 -1.91
CA ASP A 31 8.66 -20.96 -0.89
C ASP A 31 8.77 -20.35 0.50
N LEU A 32 7.99 -20.86 1.47
CA LEU A 32 8.05 -20.44 2.86
C LEU A 32 9.31 -21.01 3.51
N LEU A 33 10.19 -20.13 3.99
CA LEU A 33 11.45 -20.52 4.61
C LEU A 33 11.33 -20.55 6.12
N ILE A 34 10.82 -19.46 6.68
CA ILE A 34 10.77 -19.23 8.12
C ILE A 34 9.43 -18.58 8.47
N GLN A 35 8.78 -19.12 9.50
CA GLN A 35 7.59 -18.54 10.08
C GLN A 35 7.95 -17.81 11.36
N LEU A 36 7.61 -16.52 11.41
CA LEU A 36 7.68 -15.69 12.60
C LEU A 36 6.33 -15.69 13.31
N ASP A 37 6.34 -15.41 14.61
CA ASP A 37 5.13 -15.24 15.41
C ASP A 37 4.38 -13.99 14.93
N ALA A 38 3.16 -14.23 14.43
CA ALA A 38 2.28 -13.20 13.89
C ALA A 38 1.20 -12.77 14.88
N THR A 39 1.19 -13.29 16.12
CA THR A 39 0.08 -13.12 17.06
C THR A 39 -0.21 -11.63 17.32
N ASP A 40 0.81 -10.86 17.72
CA ASP A 40 0.66 -9.43 18.00
C ASP A 40 0.22 -8.65 16.75
N TYR A 41 0.83 -8.95 15.59
CA TYR A 41 0.49 -8.29 14.32
C TYR A 41 -0.93 -8.62 13.84
N ALA A 42 -1.41 -9.84 14.09
CA ALA A 42 -2.78 -10.24 13.77
C ALA A 42 -3.81 -9.53 14.66
N HIS A 43 -3.45 -9.27 15.93
CA HIS A 43 -4.27 -8.46 16.82
C HIS A 43 -4.30 -7.00 16.34
N ASP A 44 -3.16 -6.42 15.98
CA ASP A 44 -3.08 -5.07 15.42
C ASP A 44 -3.93 -4.93 14.13
N LEU A 45 -3.85 -5.91 13.23
CA LEU A 45 -4.69 -5.97 12.03
C LEU A 45 -6.19 -6.01 12.37
N THR A 46 -6.56 -6.80 13.38
CA THR A 46 -7.95 -6.87 13.84
C THR A 46 -8.44 -5.54 14.38
N MET A 47 -7.61 -4.86 15.18
CA MET A 47 -7.92 -3.52 15.70
C MET A 47 -8.03 -2.48 14.58
N ALA A 48 -7.14 -2.52 13.59
CA ALA A 48 -7.19 -1.62 12.43
C ALA A 48 -8.44 -1.86 11.58
N ARG A 49 -8.83 -3.12 11.34
CA ARG A 49 -10.09 -3.48 10.66
C ARG A 49 -11.31 -2.93 11.40
N GLN A 50 -11.32 -3.02 12.72
CA GLN A 50 -12.40 -2.45 13.53
C GLN A 50 -12.46 -0.93 13.44
N ALA A 51 -11.31 -0.25 13.37
CA ALA A 51 -11.26 1.19 13.18
C ALA A 51 -11.85 1.60 11.82
N VAL A 52 -11.48 0.89 10.74
CA VAL A 52 -12.09 1.07 9.41
C VAL A 52 -13.60 0.85 9.45
N ALA A 53 -14.07 -0.23 10.08
CA ALA A 53 -15.50 -0.51 10.20
C ALA A 53 -16.26 0.61 10.95
N ARG A 54 -15.67 1.18 12.01
CA ARG A 54 -16.24 2.32 12.73
C ARG A 54 -16.31 3.57 11.85
N ALA A 55 -15.25 3.87 11.10
CA ALA A 55 -15.22 5.03 10.19
C ALA A 55 -16.27 4.90 9.07
N VAL A 56 -16.43 3.69 8.51
CA VAL A 56 -17.50 3.40 7.53
C VAL A 56 -18.89 3.62 8.12
N ALA A 57 -19.15 3.09 9.33
CA ALA A 57 -20.45 3.27 9.99
C ALA A 57 -20.76 4.75 10.30
N GLN A 58 -19.74 5.57 10.59
CA GLN A 58 -19.92 7.02 10.78
C GLN A 58 -20.34 7.70 9.48
N LEU A 59 -19.72 7.38 8.35
CA LEU A 59 -20.14 7.90 7.04
C LEU A 59 -21.56 7.47 6.67
N GLU A 60 -21.90 6.20 6.89
CA GLU A 60 -23.25 5.69 6.64
C GLU A 60 -24.29 6.43 7.49
N SER A 61 -23.99 6.68 8.77
CA SER A 61 -24.89 7.46 9.64
C SER A 61 -25.10 8.90 9.14
N LEU A 62 -24.06 9.52 8.58
CA LEU A 62 -24.13 10.85 7.99
C LEU A 62 -24.94 10.87 6.70
N ASP A 63 -24.83 9.83 5.87
CA ASP A 63 -25.62 9.71 4.64
C ASP A 63 -27.11 9.49 4.92
N ILE A 64 -27.44 8.74 5.98
CA ILE A 64 -28.82 8.61 6.47
C ILE A 64 -29.35 9.98 6.95
N GLU A 65 -28.54 10.74 7.68
CA GLU A 65 -28.90 12.10 8.13
C GLU A 65 -29.11 13.06 6.95
N ARG A 66 -28.20 13.03 5.96
CA ARG A 66 -28.31 13.81 4.72
C ARG A 66 -29.59 13.49 3.97
N SER A 67 -29.91 12.20 3.81
CA SER A 67 -31.12 11.76 3.12
C SER A 67 -32.38 12.28 3.81
N ARG A 68 -32.45 12.16 5.15
CA ARG A 68 -33.56 12.69 5.95
C ARG A 68 -33.71 14.21 5.81
N LEU A 69 -32.61 14.96 5.84
CA LEU A 69 -32.67 16.41 5.68
C LEU A 69 -33.07 16.84 4.27
N ASN A 70 -32.65 16.09 3.24
CA ASN A 70 -33.07 16.35 1.86
C ASN A 70 -34.57 16.12 1.67
N GLU A 71 -35.14 15.06 2.24
CA GLU A 71 -36.59 14.83 2.22
C GLU A 71 -37.36 15.99 2.90
N GLN A 72 -36.86 16.48 4.03
CA GLN A 72 -37.46 17.63 4.72
C GLN A 72 -37.32 18.92 3.91
N LEU A 73 -36.17 19.13 3.28
CA LEU A 73 -35.92 20.28 2.42
C LEU A 73 -36.90 20.29 1.25
N GLU A 74 -37.13 19.15 0.60
CA GLU A 74 -38.07 19.02 -0.51
C GLU A 74 -39.51 19.43 -0.09
N LEU A 75 -39.95 19.03 1.11
CA LEU A 75 -41.27 19.42 1.63
C LEU A 75 -41.37 20.94 1.80
N VAL A 76 -40.36 21.59 2.38
CA VAL A 76 -40.36 23.04 2.62
C VAL A 76 -40.20 23.81 1.31
N GLU A 77 -39.44 23.28 0.34
CA GLU A 77 -39.35 23.87 -1.00
C GLU A 77 -40.69 23.85 -1.74
N ARG A 78 -41.46 22.77 -1.60
CA ARG A 78 -42.83 22.70 -2.13
C ARG A 78 -43.75 23.73 -1.48
N GLU A 79 -43.65 23.93 -0.16
CA GLU A 79 -44.39 24.97 0.56
C GLU A 79 -44.01 26.39 0.10
N ALA A 80 -42.71 26.67 -0.08
CA ALA A 80 -42.24 27.95 -0.59
C ALA A 80 -42.73 28.23 -2.01
N ASN A 81 -42.72 27.22 -2.89
CA ASN A 81 -43.25 27.33 -4.25
C ASN A 81 -44.76 27.61 -4.24
N LEU A 82 -45.53 26.93 -3.39
CA LEU A 82 -46.96 27.23 -3.23
C LEU A 82 -47.19 28.66 -2.74
N ALA A 83 -46.45 29.11 -1.72
CA ALA A 83 -46.55 30.47 -1.21
C ALA A 83 -46.20 31.51 -2.28
N GLN A 84 -45.22 31.21 -3.14
CA GLN A 84 -44.83 32.07 -4.26
C GLN A 84 -45.95 32.17 -5.31
N GLN A 85 -46.60 31.06 -5.64
CA GLN A 85 -47.74 31.03 -6.56
C GLN A 85 -48.97 31.76 -6.00
N GLU A 86 -49.25 31.63 -4.71
CA GLU A 86 -50.33 32.38 -4.02
C GLU A 86 -50.02 33.88 -3.97
N TYR A 87 -48.76 34.27 -3.74
CA TYR A 87 -48.34 35.66 -3.79
C TYR A 87 -48.48 36.26 -5.19
N ALA A 88 -48.05 35.54 -6.23
CA ALA A 88 -48.21 35.96 -7.62
C ALA A 88 -49.69 36.15 -7.99
N ARG A 89 -50.55 35.19 -7.62
CA ARG A 89 -52.01 35.29 -7.83
C ARG A 89 -52.65 36.46 -7.06
N ALA A 90 -52.16 36.76 -5.86
CA ALA A 90 -52.64 37.91 -5.08
C ALA A 90 -52.30 39.25 -5.76
N ILE A 91 -51.11 39.37 -6.35
CA ILE A 91 -50.71 40.54 -7.14
C ILE A 91 -51.63 40.68 -8.36
N GLU A 92 -51.80 39.62 -9.15
CA GLU A 92 -52.65 39.63 -10.34
C GLU A 92 -54.10 40.04 -10.02
N SER A 93 -54.67 39.52 -8.93
CA SER A 93 -56.01 39.86 -8.46
C SER A 93 -56.14 41.31 -8.01
N TYR A 94 -55.12 41.85 -7.35
CA TYR A 94 -55.05 43.26 -6.96
C TYR A 94 -54.98 44.18 -8.19
N GLU A 95 -54.14 43.85 -9.18
CA GLU A 95 -54.01 44.60 -10.43
C GLU A 95 -55.29 44.56 -11.28
N ALA A 96 -56.01 43.44 -11.25
CA ALA A 96 -57.32 43.30 -11.88
C ALA A 96 -58.45 44.06 -11.15
N GLY A 97 -58.15 44.74 -10.03
CA GLY A 97 -59.11 45.50 -9.23
C GLY A 97 -60.05 44.66 -8.37
N ALA A 98 -59.82 43.35 -8.28
CA ALA A 98 -60.62 42.40 -7.49
C ALA A 98 -60.05 42.14 -6.08
N GLY A 99 -58.81 42.58 -5.80
CA GLY A 99 -58.07 42.31 -4.56
C GLY A 99 -57.84 43.52 -3.64
N ASN A 100 -57.29 43.25 -2.44
CA ASN A 100 -56.92 44.25 -1.42
C ASN A 100 -55.40 44.19 -1.14
N GLN A 101 -54.77 45.35 -0.90
CA GLN A 101 -53.34 45.48 -0.60
C GLN A 101 -52.93 44.69 0.67
N VAL A 102 -53.79 44.63 1.68
CA VAL A 102 -53.52 43.86 2.91
C VAL A 102 -53.33 42.37 2.61
N GLU A 103 -54.02 41.84 1.60
CA GLU A 103 -53.88 40.43 1.20
C GLU A 103 -52.52 40.19 0.53
N VAL A 104 -52.08 41.10 -0.35
CA VAL A 104 -50.76 41.03 -1.00
C VAL A 104 -49.64 41.05 0.03
N ASP A 105 -49.70 41.98 0.99
CA ASP A 105 -48.70 42.07 2.07
C ASP A 105 -48.68 40.83 2.97
N ARG A 106 -49.85 40.25 3.23
CA ARG A 106 -49.97 38.99 3.97
C ARG A 106 -49.31 37.83 3.22
N ARG A 107 -49.60 37.67 1.92
CA ARG A 107 -48.98 36.62 1.08
C ARG A 107 -47.47 36.82 0.93
N ARG A 108 -47.01 38.06 0.86
CA ARG A 108 -45.57 38.38 0.87
C ARG A 108 -44.89 37.93 2.16
N ALA A 109 -45.52 38.18 3.31
CA ALA A 109 -45.02 37.74 4.60
C ALA A 109 -44.98 36.20 4.70
N ASP A 110 -46.00 35.51 4.18
CA ASP A 110 -46.06 34.04 4.11
C ASP A 110 -44.94 33.47 3.23
N LEU A 111 -44.70 34.03 2.05
CA LEU A 111 -43.58 33.65 1.17
C LEU A 111 -42.23 33.85 1.87
N THR A 112 -42.01 35.03 2.46
CA THR A 112 -40.75 35.34 3.17
C THR A 112 -40.52 34.38 4.35
N ARG A 113 -41.59 33.90 4.98
CA ARG A 113 -41.51 32.89 6.05
C ARG A 113 -41.10 31.52 5.48
N ALA A 114 -41.69 31.08 4.37
CA ALA A 114 -41.36 29.81 3.73
C ALA A 114 -39.94 29.80 3.13
N GLU A 115 -39.51 30.90 2.50
CA GLU A 115 -38.14 31.05 1.98
C GLU A 115 -37.10 30.97 3.09
N ARG A 116 -37.33 31.64 4.23
CA ARG A 116 -36.42 31.56 5.38
C ARG A 116 -36.31 30.14 5.92
N ALA A 117 -37.42 29.41 6.01
CA ALA A 117 -37.39 28.00 6.43
C ALA A 117 -36.58 27.13 5.45
N THR A 118 -36.73 27.38 4.14
CA THR A 118 -35.95 26.70 3.10
C THR A 118 -34.46 26.97 3.25
N SER A 119 -34.06 28.24 3.35
CA SER A 119 -32.65 28.63 3.50
C SER A 119 -32.01 28.02 4.75
N GLN A 120 -32.75 27.95 5.86
CA GLN A 120 -32.26 27.32 7.09
C GLN A 120 -31.99 25.82 6.92
N LEU A 121 -32.87 25.08 6.23
CA LEU A 121 -32.66 23.66 5.99
C LEU A 121 -31.54 23.42 4.97
N ARG A 122 -31.44 24.23 3.91
CA ARG A 122 -30.33 24.14 2.93
C ARG A 122 -28.98 24.32 3.60
N GLU A 123 -28.85 25.33 4.46
CA GLU A 123 -27.61 25.57 5.19
C GLU A 123 -27.21 24.34 6.04
N ARG A 124 -28.18 23.69 6.70
CA ARG A 124 -27.91 22.47 7.48
C ARG A 124 -27.43 21.31 6.60
N VAL A 125 -27.99 21.14 5.40
CA VAL A 125 -27.51 20.12 4.44
C VAL A 125 -26.10 20.45 3.97
N GLU A 126 -25.83 21.70 3.63
CA GLU A 126 -24.51 22.16 3.16
C GLU A 126 -23.43 21.99 4.24
N GLN A 127 -23.77 22.18 5.52
CA GLN A 127 -22.87 21.91 6.64
C GLN A 127 -22.46 20.43 6.79
N LEU A 128 -23.19 19.49 6.16
CA LEU A 128 -22.80 18.08 6.17
C LEU A 128 -21.64 17.79 5.22
N ASP A 129 -21.45 18.58 4.15
CA ASP A 129 -20.39 18.32 3.16
C ASP A 129 -18.97 18.43 3.72
N PRO A 130 -18.58 19.48 4.48
CA PRO A 130 -17.28 19.49 5.14
C PRO A 130 -17.14 18.37 6.18
N THR A 131 -18.25 17.98 6.82
CA THR A 131 -18.26 16.86 7.77
C THR A 131 -18.02 15.52 7.07
N ALA A 132 -18.64 15.30 5.91
CA ALA A 132 -18.46 14.14 5.07
C ALA A 132 -17.02 14.05 4.54
N ALA A 133 -16.48 15.17 4.06
CA ALA A 133 -15.09 15.24 3.58
C ALA A 133 -14.09 14.87 4.69
N ARG A 134 -14.32 15.35 5.91
CA ARG A 134 -13.49 15.00 7.08
C ARG A 134 -13.57 13.51 7.40
N LEU A 135 -14.78 12.94 7.50
CA LEU A 135 -14.96 11.52 7.78
C LEU A 135 -14.40 10.61 6.67
N ALA A 136 -14.46 11.04 5.41
CA ALA A 136 -13.86 10.32 4.29
C ALA A 136 -12.33 10.32 4.37
N ALA A 137 -11.72 11.45 4.76
CA ALA A 137 -10.30 11.53 5.02
C ALA A 137 -9.88 10.65 6.22
N ASP A 138 -10.69 10.64 7.28
CA ASP A 138 -10.47 9.78 8.44
C ASP A 138 -10.54 8.29 8.03
N LEU A 139 -11.52 7.88 7.24
CA LEU A 139 -11.62 6.52 6.69
C LEU A 139 -10.37 6.12 5.88
N GLU A 140 -9.87 7.01 5.03
CA GLU A 140 -8.68 6.72 4.22
C GLU A 140 -7.43 6.56 5.09
N SER A 141 -7.29 7.36 6.14
CA SER A 141 -6.24 7.21 7.15
C SER A 141 -6.33 5.84 7.86
N GLU A 142 -7.52 5.41 8.27
CA GLU A 142 -7.70 4.10 8.92
C GLU A 142 -7.43 2.94 7.94
N ARG A 143 -7.80 3.07 6.66
CA ARG A 143 -7.45 2.09 5.61
C ARG A 143 -5.95 1.98 5.39
N ALA A 144 -5.24 3.11 5.41
CA ALA A 144 -3.78 3.10 5.32
C ALA A 144 -3.14 2.37 6.50
N ARG A 145 -3.69 2.52 7.71
CA ARG A 145 -3.26 1.78 8.91
C ARG A 145 -3.58 0.30 8.83
N GLU A 146 -4.77 -0.08 8.36
CA GLU A 146 -5.11 -1.49 8.10
C GLU A 146 -4.14 -2.12 7.10
N SER A 147 -3.86 -1.42 6.00
CA SER A 147 -2.92 -1.87 4.97
C SER A 147 -1.51 -2.07 5.53
N LEU A 148 -1.07 -1.19 6.43
CA LEU A 148 0.21 -1.34 7.12
C LEU A 148 0.22 -2.55 8.06
N ALA A 149 -0.84 -2.73 8.85
CA ALA A 149 -0.97 -3.86 9.77
C ALA A 149 -0.99 -5.20 9.01
N GLN A 150 -1.71 -5.26 7.87
CA GLN A 150 -1.74 -6.44 7.00
C GLN A 150 -0.34 -6.77 6.47
N ARG A 151 0.40 -5.77 5.96
CA ARG A 151 1.78 -5.99 5.51
C ARG A 151 2.68 -6.51 6.62
N ASN A 152 2.49 -6.07 7.85
CA ASN A 152 3.28 -6.58 8.98
C ASN A 152 2.96 -8.05 9.31
N VAL A 153 1.70 -8.46 9.16
CA VAL A 153 1.32 -9.89 9.23
C VAL A 153 1.97 -10.67 8.08
N ASP A 154 1.93 -10.14 6.87
CA ASP A 154 2.51 -10.80 5.69
C ASP A 154 4.03 -10.99 5.86
N ARG A 155 4.71 -9.98 6.43
CA ARG A 155 6.15 -10.01 6.77
C ARG A 155 6.53 -11.03 7.83
N CYS A 156 5.56 -11.58 8.58
CA CYS A 156 5.83 -12.69 9.50
C CYS A 156 6.08 -14.00 8.76
N SER A 157 5.74 -14.09 7.47
CA SER A 157 6.00 -15.25 6.63
C SER A 157 7.17 -14.92 5.69
N VAL A 158 8.35 -15.45 5.99
CA VAL A 158 9.57 -15.15 5.22
C VAL A 158 9.64 -16.09 4.02
N LEU A 159 9.46 -15.53 2.83
CA LEU A 159 9.44 -16.27 1.56
C LEU A 159 10.77 -16.13 0.81
N ALA A 160 11.07 -17.11 -0.05
CA ALA A 160 12.21 -17.05 -0.96
C ALA A 160 12.00 -16.01 -2.08
N PRO A 161 12.87 -14.98 -2.20
CA PRO A 161 12.75 -13.94 -3.23
C PRO A 161 13.22 -14.40 -4.62
N LEU A 162 14.05 -15.43 -4.68
CA LEU A 162 14.58 -16.00 -5.92
C LEU A 162 14.72 -17.52 -5.77
N ARG A 163 14.74 -18.22 -6.90
CA ARG A 163 15.08 -19.64 -6.95
C ARG A 163 16.58 -19.84 -6.78
N GLY A 164 16.99 -20.82 -6.00
CA GLY A 164 18.40 -21.06 -5.76
C GLY A 164 18.68 -22.09 -4.68
N GLN A 165 19.95 -22.21 -4.33
CA GLN A 165 20.42 -23.10 -3.29
C GLN A 165 20.69 -22.30 -2.00
N ILE A 166 20.28 -22.84 -0.87
CA ILE A 166 20.54 -22.25 0.44
C ILE A 166 22.01 -22.46 0.80
N GLU A 167 22.72 -21.36 1.04
CA GLU A 167 24.13 -21.39 1.45
C GLU A 167 24.26 -21.50 2.97
N THR A 168 23.55 -20.64 3.70
CA THR A 168 23.63 -20.58 5.17
C THR A 168 22.29 -20.14 5.76
N ILE A 169 21.95 -20.71 6.92
CA ILE A 169 20.83 -20.32 7.78
C ILE A 169 21.46 -19.80 9.07
N VAL A 170 21.05 -18.60 9.51
CA VAL A 170 21.70 -17.86 10.63
C VAL A 170 20.87 -17.90 11.92
N VAL A 171 19.64 -18.40 11.85
CA VAL A 171 18.67 -18.38 12.96
C VAL A 171 18.13 -19.77 13.26
N ASP A 172 17.77 -20.00 14.51
CA ASP A 172 17.14 -21.22 15.02
C ASP A 172 15.70 -20.94 15.51
N GLU A 173 14.92 -22.02 15.70
CA GLU A 173 13.59 -21.92 16.30
C GLU A 173 13.66 -21.37 17.73
N GLY A 174 12.82 -20.39 18.05
CA GLY A 174 12.83 -19.67 19.32
C GLY A 174 13.72 -18.43 19.35
N ASP A 175 14.53 -18.18 18.31
CA ASP A 175 15.35 -16.96 18.24
C ASP A 175 14.49 -15.71 18.04
N ARG A 176 14.99 -14.59 18.59
CA ARG A 176 14.39 -13.27 18.37
C ARG A 176 15.13 -12.54 17.26
N VAL A 177 14.38 -12.14 16.25
CA VAL A 177 14.89 -11.40 15.09
C VAL A 177 14.30 -10.00 15.05
N GLY A 178 15.04 -9.06 14.46
CA GLY A 178 14.61 -7.68 14.26
C GLY A 178 14.76 -7.24 12.80
N PRO A 179 14.25 -6.05 12.44
CA PRO A 179 14.41 -5.51 11.10
C PRO A 179 15.88 -5.45 10.68
N GLY A 180 16.22 -6.08 9.56
CA GLY A 180 17.58 -6.18 9.03
C GLY A 180 18.42 -7.35 9.58
N SER A 181 17.89 -8.15 10.52
CA SER A 181 18.55 -9.37 10.98
C SER A 181 18.65 -10.37 9.81
N PRO A 182 19.85 -10.87 9.46
CA PRO A 182 20.00 -11.87 8.40
C PRO A 182 19.39 -13.20 8.86
N LEU A 183 18.63 -13.84 7.97
CA LEU A 183 17.95 -15.10 8.25
C LEU A 183 18.54 -16.23 7.40
N VAL A 184 18.51 -16.05 6.07
CA VAL A 184 18.91 -17.07 5.09
C VAL A 184 19.68 -16.39 3.95
N GLN A 185 20.73 -17.05 3.47
CA GLN A 185 21.44 -16.67 2.27
C GLN A 185 21.15 -17.67 1.15
N ILE A 186 20.64 -17.17 0.02
CA ILE A 186 20.29 -17.97 -1.15
C ILE A 186 21.19 -17.57 -2.31
N VAL A 187 21.77 -18.56 -2.98
CA VAL A 187 22.63 -18.38 -4.15
C VAL A 187 21.93 -18.93 -5.39
N SER A 188 21.73 -18.09 -6.39
CA SER A 188 21.21 -18.53 -7.68
C SER A 188 22.32 -19.21 -8.49
N LEU A 189 22.04 -20.44 -8.96
CA LEU A 189 22.91 -21.21 -9.84
C LEU A 189 22.61 -20.96 -11.33
N ASP A 190 21.63 -20.11 -11.65
CA ASP A 190 21.19 -19.85 -13.04
C ASP A 190 22.26 -19.15 -13.88
N ARG A 191 23.14 -18.39 -13.22
CA ARG A 191 24.17 -17.60 -13.89
C ARG A 191 25.46 -17.62 -13.08
N ILE A 192 26.43 -18.38 -13.56
CA ILE A 192 27.78 -18.41 -13.00
C ILE A 192 28.55 -17.23 -13.62
N GLU A 193 29.12 -16.39 -12.75
CA GLU A 193 30.05 -15.33 -13.18
C GLU A 193 31.43 -15.77 -12.73
N VAL A 194 32.37 -15.89 -13.67
CA VAL A 194 33.76 -16.27 -13.38
C VAL A 194 34.61 -15.01 -13.39
N PRO A 195 35.20 -14.60 -12.26
CA PRO A 195 36.12 -13.47 -12.24
C PRO A 195 37.43 -13.87 -12.92
N LEU A 196 37.67 -13.33 -14.11
CA LEU A 196 38.91 -13.55 -14.86
C LEU A 196 39.87 -12.39 -14.62
N GLN A 197 41.12 -12.71 -14.31
CA GLN A 197 42.20 -11.74 -14.21
C GLN A 197 42.98 -11.74 -15.51
N PHE A 198 43.10 -10.58 -16.15
CA PHE A 198 43.88 -10.41 -17.37
C PHE A 198 44.85 -9.22 -17.23
N PRO A 199 46.04 -9.29 -17.86
CA PRO A 199 47.00 -8.21 -17.85
C PRO A 199 46.44 -6.96 -18.53
N LEU A 200 46.93 -5.77 -18.15
CA LEU A 200 46.42 -4.48 -18.64
C LEU A 200 46.52 -4.35 -20.16
N SER A 201 47.48 -5.03 -20.80
CA SER A 201 47.65 -5.09 -22.25
C SER A 201 46.42 -5.69 -22.97
N ALA A 202 45.79 -6.71 -22.40
CA ALA A 202 44.61 -7.38 -22.98
C ALA A 202 43.36 -6.49 -23.03
N ARG A 203 43.36 -5.36 -22.31
CA ARG A 203 42.25 -4.38 -22.34
C ARG A 203 42.14 -3.66 -23.70
N GLN A 204 43.19 -3.66 -24.51
CA GLN A 204 43.10 -3.09 -25.86
C GLN A 204 42.25 -3.95 -26.80
N GLU A 205 42.11 -5.24 -26.50
CA GLU A 205 41.47 -6.23 -27.36
C GLU A 205 40.17 -6.78 -26.78
N LEU A 206 39.89 -6.55 -25.49
CA LEU A 206 38.70 -7.04 -24.80
C LEU A 206 37.83 -5.89 -24.28
N ALA A 207 36.58 -5.87 -24.74
CA ALA A 207 35.53 -4.95 -24.33
C ALA A 207 34.39 -5.68 -23.59
N VAL A 208 33.62 -4.90 -22.82
CA VAL A 208 32.36 -5.40 -22.24
C VAL A 208 31.39 -5.68 -23.38
N GLY A 209 30.89 -6.92 -23.45
CA GLY A 209 30.01 -7.40 -24.52
C GLY A 209 30.62 -8.52 -25.35
N ASP A 210 31.94 -8.68 -25.33
CA ASP A 210 32.63 -9.68 -26.14
C ASP A 210 32.36 -11.10 -25.66
N GLU A 211 32.31 -12.03 -26.61
CA GLU A 211 32.19 -13.46 -26.33
C GLU A 211 33.58 -14.07 -26.16
N VAL A 212 33.74 -14.84 -25.08
CA VAL A 212 34.98 -15.49 -24.71
C VAL A 212 34.72 -16.97 -24.46
N GLU A 213 35.64 -17.81 -24.90
CA GLU A 213 35.61 -19.24 -24.59
C GLU A 213 36.42 -19.49 -23.31
N LEU A 214 35.79 -20.16 -22.36
CA LEU A 214 36.39 -20.56 -21.09
C LEU A 214 36.66 -22.06 -21.11
N GLN A 215 37.89 -22.44 -20.77
CA GLN A 215 38.27 -23.83 -20.57
C GLN A 215 38.86 -23.97 -19.17
N ALA A 216 38.38 -24.95 -18.40
CA ALA A 216 38.96 -25.26 -17.09
C ALA A 216 40.32 -25.95 -17.27
N GLU A 217 41.30 -25.52 -16.48
CA GLU A 217 42.65 -26.06 -16.52
C GLU A 217 42.64 -27.55 -16.14
N GLY A 218 43.09 -28.41 -17.06
CA GLY A 218 43.10 -29.87 -16.90
C GLY A 218 41.84 -30.63 -17.37
N ALA A 219 40.81 -29.95 -17.89
CA ALA A 219 39.62 -30.61 -18.43
C ALA A 219 39.76 -30.90 -19.95
N VAL A 220 39.51 -32.15 -20.35
CA VAL A 220 39.50 -32.59 -21.78
C VAL A 220 38.29 -31.99 -22.53
N ALA A 221 37.19 -31.73 -21.82
CA ALA A 221 36.01 -30.94 -22.21
C ALA A 221 35.14 -30.82 -20.95
N PRO A 222 34.50 -29.67 -20.66
CA PRO A 222 33.86 -28.78 -21.63
C PRO A 222 34.56 -27.42 -21.82
N CYS A 223 34.41 -26.85 -23.02
CA CYS A 223 34.56 -25.42 -23.27
C CYS A 223 33.20 -24.74 -23.04
N TRP A 224 33.19 -23.58 -22.41
CA TRP A 224 31.99 -22.78 -22.18
C TRP A 224 32.12 -21.45 -22.88
N THR A 225 31.13 -21.09 -23.69
CA THR A 225 30.99 -19.74 -24.22
C THR A 225 30.39 -18.82 -23.15
N ALA A 226 31.11 -17.76 -22.83
CA ALA A 226 30.72 -16.74 -21.87
C ALA A 226 30.77 -15.36 -22.53
N ARG A 227 30.10 -14.38 -21.91
CA ARG A 227 30.11 -12.99 -22.39
C ARG A 227 30.66 -12.06 -21.31
N LEU A 228 31.57 -11.17 -21.68
CA LEU A 228 32.15 -10.18 -20.77
C LEU A 228 31.07 -9.18 -20.32
N ARG A 229 30.66 -9.24 -19.05
CA ARG A 229 29.60 -8.38 -18.49
C ARG A 229 30.12 -7.14 -17.78
N ARG A 230 31.22 -7.25 -17.04
CA ARG A 230 31.81 -6.14 -16.26
C ARG A 230 33.33 -6.26 -16.24
N SER A 231 34.03 -5.14 -16.41
CA SER A 231 35.48 -5.05 -16.22
C SER A 231 35.80 -3.98 -15.18
N HIS A 232 36.56 -4.32 -14.14
CA HIS A 232 37.01 -3.39 -13.11
C HIS A 232 38.55 -3.40 -13.05
N ARG A 233 39.18 -2.26 -12.75
CA ARG A 233 40.63 -2.25 -12.46
C ARG A 233 40.85 -2.70 -11.02
N LEU A 234 41.60 -3.78 -10.82
CA LEU A 234 42.14 -4.14 -9.50
C LEU A 234 43.15 -3.05 -9.10
N GLY A 235 42.85 -2.28 -8.04
CA GLY A 235 43.68 -1.16 -7.57
C GLY A 235 42.93 0.06 -6.98
N GLY A 236 41.59 0.08 -6.97
CA GLY A 236 40.79 1.09 -6.26
C GLY A 236 40.45 0.70 -4.81
N PRO A 237 40.16 1.65 -3.89
CA PRO A 237 40.22 1.49 -2.43
C PRO A 237 39.22 0.53 -1.77
N ARG A 238 38.51 -0.32 -2.52
CA ARG A 238 37.56 -1.31 -1.99
C ARG A 238 38.01 -2.77 -2.14
N ALA A 239 39.14 -3.03 -2.79
CA ALA A 239 39.66 -4.38 -3.01
C ALA A 239 40.56 -4.86 -1.85
N ALA A 240 39.99 -5.01 -0.66
CA ALA A 240 40.66 -5.70 0.44
C ALA A 240 39.65 -6.37 1.38
N ARG A 241 39.05 -7.48 0.93
CA ARG A 241 38.61 -8.55 1.83
C ARG A 241 39.07 -9.88 1.25
N TRP A 242 40.22 -10.32 1.73
CA TRP A 242 40.77 -11.65 1.52
C TRP A 242 40.03 -12.63 2.44
N TRP A 243 39.48 -13.71 1.90
CA TRP A 243 39.15 -14.90 2.68
C TRP A 243 40.37 -15.84 2.64
N PRO A 244 40.90 -16.30 3.79
CA PRO A 244 41.92 -17.33 3.78
C PRO A 244 41.25 -18.69 3.55
N MET A 245 41.69 -19.41 2.52
CA MET A 245 41.52 -20.87 2.47
C MET A 245 42.36 -21.48 3.60
N ARG A 246 41.72 -22.14 4.56
CA ARG A 246 42.36 -23.17 5.38
C ARG A 246 42.07 -24.52 4.73
N ASN A 247 43.12 -25.36 4.72
CA ASN A 247 43.20 -26.72 4.19
C ASN A 247 41.99 -27.60 4.46
#